data_AF-A0A101MLY0-F1
#
_entry.id   AF-A0A101MLY0-F1
#
_cell.length_a   1.000
_cell.length_b   1.000
_cell.length_c   1.000
_cell.angle_alpha   90.00
_cell.angle_beta   90.00
_cell.angle_gamma   90.00
#
_symmetry.space_group_name_H-M   'P 1'
#
loop_
_entity.id
_entity.type
_entity.pdbx_description
1 polymer ?
#
loop_
_entity_poly.entity_id
_entity_poly.type
_entity_poly.pdbx_seq_one_letter_code
_entity_poly.pdbx_strand_id
1 'polypeptide(L)'
;MLTDYAAEPIMTALCHCVDCQKWTGSAFTSNVVVPRDTFKVIQGIPKFYDIAGASGKNNRHFFCGTCGSNLFGELDIMGDKTVIKAGSLDNGEASLRNKVDIEFFVKNRVSYLPAVDVAKQEPRFG
;
A
#
# COMPACT_ATOMS: atom_id res chain seq x y z
N MET A 1 4.38 15.89 -2.77
CA MET A 1 4.91 15.20 -1.57
C MET A 1 6.09 14.40 -2.05
N LEU A 2 7.23 14.46 -1.35
CA LEU A 2 8.38 13.64 -1.67
C LEU A 2 8.62 12.68 -0.53
N THR A 3 8.65 11.39 -0.84
CA THR A 3 8.89 10.31 0.12
C THR A 3 9.99 9.40 -0.42
N ASP A 4 10.81 8.87 0.48
CA ASP A 4 11.98 8.07 0.12
C ASP A 4 12.16 6.92 1.12
N TYR A 5 12.78 5.83 0.68
CA TYR A 5 13.13 4.70 1.53
C TYR A 5 14.48 4.10 1.12
N ALA A 6 15.29 3.67 2.10
CA ALA A 6 16.70 3.31 1.87
C ALA A 6 17.00 1.80 1.95
N ALA A 7 15.98 0.94 2.03
CA ALA A 7 16.14 -0.50 2.22
C ALA A 7 15.45 -1.32 1.13
N GLU A 8 15.91 -2.56 0.96
CA GLU A 8 15.21 -3.53 0.13
C GLU A 8 13.79 -3.79 0.69
N PRO A 9 12.74 -3.72 -0.16
CA PRO A 9 11.38 -4.01 0.28
C PRO A 9 11.26 -5.41 0.88
N ILE A 10 10.51 -5.49 1.98
CA ILE A 10 10.14 -6.76 2.61
C ILE A 10 9.22 -7.55 1.67
N MET A 11 8.32 -6.84 0.98
CA MET A 11 7.40 -7.39 0.00
C MET A 11 6.76 -6.29 -0.85
N THR A 12 6.39 -6.64 -2.07
CA THR A 12 5.46 -5.88 -2.90
C THR A 12 4.08 -6.53 -2.90
N ALA A 13 3.03 -5.73 -2.80
CA ALA A 13 1.69 -6.26 -2.61
C ALA A 13 0.62 -5.47 -3.37
N LEU A 14 -0.29 -6.19 -4.03
CA LEU A 14 -1.59 -5.64 -4.43
C LEU A 14 -2.62 -5.99 -3.36
N CYS A 15 -3.46 -5.04 -2.97
CA CYS A 15 -4.54 -5.31 -2.02
C CYS A 15 -5.90 -4.94 -2.62
N HIS A 16 -6.76 -5.95 -2.76
CA HIS A 16 -8.08 -5.86 -3.39
C HIS A 16 -9.21 -5.63 -2.38
N CYS A 17 -8.92 -5.31 -1.11
CA CYS A 17 -9.99 -5.06 -0.15
C CYS A 17 -10.81 -3.82 -0.54
N VAL A 18 -12.08 -3.79 -0.11
CA VAL A 18 -13.00 -2.69 -0.42
C VAL A 18 -12.46 -1.34 0.05
N ASP A 19 -11.74 -1.30 1.19
CA ASP A 19 -11.14 -0.06 1.68
C ASP A 19 -9.99 0.42 0.78
N CYS A 20 -9.18 -0.51 0.26
CA CYS A 20 -8.12 -0.18 -0.71
C CYS A 20 -8.71 0.31 -2.04
N GLN A 21 -9.82 -0.28 -2.48
CA GLN A 21 -10.55 0.19 -3.66
C GLN A 21 -11.11 1.59 -3.45
N LYS A 22 -11.80 1.83 -2.33
CA LYS A 22 -12.33 3.16 -1.97
C LYS A 22 -11.23 4.20 -1.82
N TRP A 23 -10.12 3.84 -1.18
CA TRP A 23 -9.02 4.77 -0.93
C TRP A 23 -8.40 5.24 -2.24
N THR A 24 -8.21 4.35 -3.20
CA THR A 24 -7.59 4.66 -4.50
C THR A 24 -8.58 5.12 -5.57
N GLY A 25 -9.87 4.82 -5.40
CA GLY A 25 -10.84 4.90 -6.50
C GLY A 25 -10.55 3.91 -7.64
N SER A 26 -9.72 2.89 -7.40
CA SER A 26 -9.25 1.92 -8.40
C SER A 26 -9.49 0.47 -7.95
N ALA A 27 -9.00 -0.50 -8.72
CA ALA A 27 -9.18 -1.93 -8.46
C ALA A 27 -8.48 -2.43 -7.18
N PHE A 28 -7.38 -1.79 -6.80
CA PHE A 28 -6.54 -2.18 -5.67
C PHE A 28 -5.61 -1.04 -5.24
N THR A 29 -4.96 -1.19 -4.08
CA THR A 29 -3.71 -0.45 -3.80
C THR A 29 -2.52 -1.25 -4.28
N SER A 30 -1.54 -0.57 -4.88
CA SER A 30 -0.21 -1.13 -5.19
C SER A 30 0.77 -0.64 -4.13
N ASN A 31 1.47 -1.58 -3.47
CA ASN A 31 2.20 -1.29 -2.25
C ASN A 31 3.63 -1.82 -2.26
N VAL A 32 4.52 -1.03 -1.68
CA VAL A 32 5.87 -1.44 -1.26
C VAL A 32 5.89 -1.42 0.27
N VAL A 33 6.27 -2.54 0.89
CA VAL A 33 6.35 -2.65 2.35
C VAL A 33 7.81 -2.62 2.78
N VAL A 34 8.15 -1.69 3.66
CA VAL A 34 9.52 -1.49 4.16
C VAL A 34 9.55 -1.42 5.69
N PRO A 35 10.72 -1.68 6.33
CA PRO A 35 10.90 -1.37 7.75
C PRO A 35 10.65 0.12 8.01
N ARG A 36 9.93 0.46 9.09
CA ARG A 36 9.49 1.84 9.34
C ARG A 36 10.64 2.83 9.46
N ASP A 37 11.73 2.42 10.09
CA ASP A 37 12.95 3.21 10.29
C ASP A 37 13.71 3.53 8.99
N THR A 38 13.38 2.85 7.89
CA THR A 38 14.00 3.09 6.58
C THR A 38 13.21 4.05 5.70
N PHE A 39 11.99 4.43 6.10
CA PHE A 39 11.11 5.33 5.36
C PHE A 39 11.14 6.75 5.91
N LYS A 40 11.06 7.75 5.03
CA LYS A 40 11.01 9.16 5.40
C LYS A 40 10.17 9.98 4.41
N VAL A 41 9.49 10.99 4.95
CA VAL A 41 8.89 12.08 4.15
C VAL A 41 9.95 13.17 4.01
N ILE A 42 10.45 13.36 2.80
CA ILE A 42 11.50 14.34 2.48
C ILE A 42 10.91 15.75 2.35
N GLN A 43 9.72 15.87 1.76
CA GLN A 43 9.09 17.16 1.51
C GLN A 43 7.57 17.11 1.65
N GLY A 44 7.06 18.10 2.40
CA GLY A 44 5.64 18.30 2.70
C GLY A 44 5.21 17.64 4.00
N ILE A 45 3.97 17.91 4.42
CA ILE A 45 3.39 17.39 5.68
C ILE A 45 2.12 16.61 5.33
N PRO A 46 2.17 15.26 5.33
CA PRO A 46 0.99 14.45 5.08
C PRO A 46 -0.12 14.72 6.10
N LYS A 47 -1.36 14.70 5.63
CA LYS A 47 -2.53 14.55 6.50
C LYS A 47 -2.82 13.07 6.68
N PHE A 48 -3.55 12.72 7.73
CA PHE A 48 -3.94 11.34 7.98
C PHE A 48 -5.36 11.22 8.51
N TYR A 49 -5.91 10.03 8.36
CA TYR A 49 -7.11 9.58 9.06
C TYR A 49 -6.95 8.10 9.42
N ASP A 50 -7.69 7.66 10.43
CA ASP A 50 -7.68 6.30 10.95
C ASP A 50 -8.92 5.54 10.45
N ILE A 51 -8.76 4.26 10.11
CA ILE A 51 -9.85 3.35 9.74
C ILE A 51 -9.62 1.97 10.36
N ALA A 52 -10.69 1.29 10.76
CA ALA A 52 -10.60 -0.10 11.19
C ALA A 52 -10.35 -1.01 9.97
N GLY A 53 -9.20 -1.69 9.95
CA GLY A 53 -8.90 -2.69 8.94
C GLY A 53 -9.74 -3.97 9.11
N ALA A 54 -9.68 -4.86 8.12
CA ALA A 54 -10.38 -6.15 8.17
C ALA A 54 -9.98 -7.05 9.36
N SER A 55 -8.81 -6.81 9.96
CA SER A 55 -8.34 -7.47 11.18
C SER A 55 -8.99 -6.92 12.47
N GLY A 56 -9.80 -5.86 12.37
CA GLY A 56 -10.34 -5.11 13.49
C GLY A 56 -9.35 -4.13 14.13
N LYS A 57 -8.08 -4.11 13.70
CA LYS A 57 -7.06 -3.19 14.19
C LYS A 57 -7.02 -1.89 13.38
N ASN A 58 -6.39 -0.84 13.92
CA ASN A 58 -6.31 0.44 13.23
C ASN A 58 -5.35 0.38 12.03
N ASN A 59 -5.77 1.02 10.95
CA ASN A 59 -4.97 1.35 9.80
C ASN A 59 -4.97 2.87 9.64
N ARG A 60 -3.82 3.52 9.84
CA ARG A 60 -3.65 4.94 9.58
C ARG A 60 -3.31 5.16 8.11
N HIS A 61 -4.13 5.93 7.41
CA HIS A 61 -3.93 6.28 6.01
C HIS A 61 -3.35 7.69 5.90
N PHE A 62 -2.18 7.83 5.27
CA PHE A 62 -1.54 9.11 5.01
C PHE A 62 -1.73 9.54 3.56
N PHE A 63 -2.08 10.82 3.37
CA PHE A 63 -2.37 11.39 2.07
C PHE A 63 -1.87 12.84 1.96
N CYS A 64 -1.72 13.31 0.72
CA CYS A 64 -1.36 14.70 0.45
C CYS A 64 -2.57 15.60 0.70
N GLY A 65 -2.48 16.50 1.68
CA GLY A 65 -3.55 17.44 1.99
C GLY A 65 -3.83 18.49 0.89
N THR A 66 -3.01 18.55 -0.16
CA THR A 66 -3.15 19.51 -1.27
C THR A 66 -3.73 18.87 -2.53
N CYS A 67 -3.22 17.72 -2.97
CA CYS A 67 -3.68 17.05 -4.20
C CYS A 67 -4.52 15.80 -3.95
N GLY A 68 -4.68 15.37 -2.70
CA GLY A 68 -5.47 14.18 -2.35
C GLY A 68 -4.78 12.84 -2.61
N SER A 69 -3.58 12.81 -3.20
CA SER A 69 -2.85 11.57 -3.49
C SER A 69 -2.57 10.77 -2.22
N ASN A 70 -2.79 9.45 -2.29
CA ASN A 70 -2.50 8.51 -1.23
C ASN A 70 -0.99 8.22 -1.20
N LEU A 71 -0.37 8.26 -0.02
CA LEU A 71 1.09 8.21 0.09
C LEU A 71 1.57 6.92 0.74
N PHE A 72 1.11 6.63 1.96
CA PHE A 72 1.51 5.45 2.70
C PHE A 72 0.49 5.15 3.81
N GLY A 73 0.62 3.99 4.43
CA GLY A 73 -0.15 3.61 5.60
C GLY A 73 0.70 2.97 6.67
N GLU A 74 0.25 3.13 7.91
CA GLU A 74 0.79 2.44 9.08
C GLU A 74 -0.33 1.61 9.69
N LEU A 75 -0.16 0.29 9.72
CA LEU A 75 -1.17 -0.64 10.18
C LEU A 75 -0.71 -1.24 11.50
N ASP A 76 -1.57 -1.28 12.51
CA ASP A 76 -1.25 -1.85 13.82
C ASP A 76 -0.88 -3.35 13.72
N ILE A 77 -1.41 -4.07 12.73
CA ILE A 77 -1.05 -5.47 12.47
C ILE A 77 0.36 -5.62 11.87
N MET A 78 0.95 -4.53 11.37
CA MET A 78 2.30 -4.44 10.80
C MET A 78 3.10 -3.36 11.55
N GLY A 79 3.09 -3.41 12.88
CA GLY A 79 3.47 -2.28 13.74
C GLY A 79 4.88 -1.69 13.54
N ASP A 80 5.81 -2.43 12.94
CA ASP A 80 7.20 -2.04 12.66
C ASP A 80 7.46 -1.70 11.17
N LYS A 81 6.40 -1.60 10.36
CA LYS A 81 6.48 -1.42 8.91
C LYS A 81 5.73 -0.18 8.45
N THR A 82 6.11 0.27 7.26
CA THR A 82 5.39 1.29 6.49
C THR A 82 4.93 0.68 5.16
N VAL A 83 3.66 0.87 4.82
CA VAL A 83 3.05 0.39 3.58
C VAL A 83 2.93 1.55 2.60
N ILE A 84 3.94 1.74 1.77
CA ILE A 84 4.05 2.86 0.82
C ILE A 84 3.20 2.56 -0.41
N LYS A 85 2.48 3.57 -0.93
CA LYS A 85 1.76 3.47 -2.20
C LYS A 85 2.74 3.66 -3.33
N ALA A 86 2.97 2.59 -4.09
CA ALA A 86 3.99 2.58 -5.15
C ALA A 86 3.77 3.69 -6.19
N GLY A 87 2.51 4.02 -6.49
CA GLY A 87 2.16 5.11 -7.41
C GLY A 87 2.49 6.52 -6.89
N SER A 88 2.87 6.68 -5.64
CA SER A 88 3.33 7.96 -5.06
C SER A 88 4.85 8.12 -5.04
N LEU A 89 5.58 7.06 -5.43
CA LEU A 89 7.04 7.06 -5.52
C LEU A 89 7.50 7.48 -6.92
N ASP A 90 8.66 8.14 -6.97
CA ASP A 90 9.28 8.59 -8.21
C ASP A 90 10.04 7.46 -8.94
N ASN A 91 10.72 7.78 -10.04
CA ASN A 91 11.69 6.91 -10.73
C ASN A 91 11.14 5.54 -11.20
N GLY A 92 9.83 5.44 -11.45
CA GLY A 92 9.22 4.22 -11.98
C GLY A 92 8.93 3.14 -10.94
N GLU A 93 9.09 3.45 -9.65
CA GLU A 93 8.79 2.57 -8.52
C GLU A 93 7.33 2.05 -8.51
N ALA A 94 6.42 2.75 -9.19
CA ALA A 94 5.06 2.29 -9.47
C ALA A 94 5.00 0.90 -10.13
N SER A 95 6.07 0.49 -10.82
CA SER A 95 6.20 -0.83 -11.47
C SER A 95 6.48 -1.97 -10.47
N LEU A 96 6.61 -1.67 -9.17
CA LEU A 96 6.94 -2.65 -8.13
C LEU A 96 8.20 -3.47 -8.47
N ARG A 97 9.18 -2.84 -9.12
CA ARG A 97 10.41 -3.50 -9.60
C ARG A 97 10.14 -4.75 -10.45
N ASN A 98 9.06 -4.72 -11.24
CA ASN A 98 8.59 -5.80 -12.12
C ASN A 98 8.21 -7.10 -11.39
N LYS A 99 7.92 -7.04 -10.09
CA LYS A 99 7.53 -8.21 -9.31
C LYS A 99 6.44 -7.86 -8.30
N VAL A 100 5.36 -8.62 -8.32
CA VAL A 100 4.33 -8.61 -7.26
C VAL A 100 4.52 -9.88 -6.45
N ASP A 101 4.89 -9.76 -5.17
CA ASP A 101 5.09 -10.94 -4.32
C ASP A 101 3.75 -11.55 -3.90
N ILE A 102 2.74 -10.72 -3.66
CA ILE A 102 1.45 -11.17 -3.13
C ILE A 102 0.28 -10.30 -3.59
N GLU A 103 -0.89 -10.92 -3.66
CA GLU A 103 -2.17 -10.26 -3.78
C GLU A 103 -3.04 -10.62 -2.57
N PHE A 104 -3.47 -9.62 -1.82
CA PHE A 104 -4.36 -9.79 -0.66
C PHE A 104 -5.81 -9.54 -1.02
N PHE A 105 -6.71 -10.23 -0.31
CA PHE A 105 -8.16 -10.16 -0.47
C PHE A 105 -8.62 -10.49 -1.89
N VAL A 106 -8.00 -11.48 -2.54
CA VAL A 106 -8.25 -11.85 -3.94
C VAL A 106 -9.72 -12.18 -4.25
N LYS A 107 -10.51 -12.55 -3.24
CA LYS A 107 -11.97 -12.72 -3.35
C LYS A 107 -12.73 -11.45 -3.78
N ASN A 108 -12.15 -10.28 -3.53
CA ASN A 108 -12.70 -8.97 -3.87
C ASN A 108 -12.05 -8.39 -5.13
N ARG A 109 -11.18 -9.15 -5.81
CA ARG A 109 -10.61 -8.72 -7.09
C ARG A 109 -11.74 -8.45 -8.07
N VAL A 110 -11.65 -7.31 -8.75
CA VAL A 110 -12.56 -6.96 -9.84
C VAL A 110 -12.47 -7.99 -10.97
N SER A 111 -13.62 -8.38 -11.52
CA SER A 111 -13.71 -9.51 -12.48
C SER A 111 -12.97 -9.29 -13.79
N TYR A 112 -12.71 -8.02 -14.17
CA TYR A 112 -11.97 -7.70 -15.39
C TYR A 112 -10.45 -7.83 -15.25
N LEU A 113 -9.94 -8.03 -14.04
CA LEU A 113 -8.51 -8.11 -13.77
C LEU A 113 -8.12 -9.58 -13.52
N PRO A 114 -7.19 -10.17 -14.29
CA PRO A 114 -6.66 -11.49 -14.01
C PRO A 114 -5.74 -11.49 -12.77
N ALA A 115 -5.44 -12.67 -12.23
CA ALA A 115 -4.39 -12.82 -11.23
C ALA A 115 -3.02 -12.48 -11.83
N VAL A 116 -2.11 -11.98 -11.01
CA VAL A 116 -0.70 -11.93 -11.38
C VAL A 116 -0.11 -13.31 -11.13
N ASP A 117 0.25 -14.02 -12.20
CA ASP A 117 0.58 -15.45 -12.18
C ASP A 117 1.65 -15.85 -11.14
N VAL A 118 2.64 -14.99 -10.92
CA VAL A 118 3.77 -15.26 -10.01
C VAL A 118 3.51 -14.81 -8.57
N ALA A 119 2.42 -14.06 -8.33
CA ALA A 119 2.11 -13.53 -7.02
C ALA A 119 1.39 -14.58 -6.18
N LYS A 120 1.74 -14.66 -4.89
CA LYS A 120 0.96 -15.44 -3.93
C LYS A 120 -0.46 -14.88 -3.84
N GLN A 121 -1.46 -15.75 -3.81
CA GLN A 121 -2.87 -15.36 -3.82
C GLN A 121 -3.49 -15.57 -2.43
N GLU A 122 -3.71 -14.50 -1.67
CA GLU A 122 -4.24 -14.60 -0.31
C GLU A 122 -5.67 -14.05 -0.19
N PRO A 123 -6.66 -14.86 0.23
CA PRO A 123 -8.05 -14.40 0.34
C PRO A 123 -8.30 -13.51 1.57
N ARG A 124 -7.36 -13.45 2.52
CA ARG A 124 -7.44 -12.67 3.76
C ARG A 124 -6.08 -12.15 4.20
N PHE A 125 -6.08 -11.20 5.13
CA PHE A 125 -4.89 -10.65 5.75
C PHE A 125 -5.06 -10.67 7.28
N GLY A 126 -4.18 -11.40 7.97
CA GLY A 126 -4.39 -11.80 9.37
C GLY A 126 -5.22 -13.08 9.46
#